data_AF-A0AA92R8G2-F1
#
_entry.id   AF-A0AA92R8G2-F1
#
_cell.length_a   1.000
_cell.length_b   1.000
_cell.length_c   1.000
_cell.angle_alpha   90.00
_cell.angle_beta   90.00
_cell.angle_gamma   90.00
#
_symmetry.space_group_name_H-M   'P 1'
#
loop_
_entity.id
_entity.type
_entity.pdbx_description
1 polymer ?
#
loop_
_entity_poly.entity_id
_entity_poly.type
_entity_poly.pdbx_seq_one_letter_code
_entity_poly.pdbx_strand_id
1 'polypeptide(L)'
;MTRKYKKKQIAEHYLNDPKLTEMFEKSLDNCVEHNIKISKNRLKKETGLKSAEVDALYHHYCEAKSARMEMNCTLLDKKIWKHKAEKAGKTVSQITSESLHKTQIIVPFTELTRKEMLGVINERVRFNTLLNQTVKWCNTHKSGAEAIQILLELNQLNKAFEQHDLRVMNILAKPHVDHYYRVVKVDPLSVEAWQ
;
A
#
# COMPACT_ATOMS: atom_id res chain seq x y z
N MET A 1 4.08 43.14 29.32
CA MET A 1 4.06 41.88 28.54
C MET A 1 2.64 41.33 28.46
N THR A 2 2.04 41.29 27.27
CA THR A 2 0.68 40.80 27.06
C THR A 2 0.59 39.27 27.19
N ARG A 3 -0.56 38.74 27.66
CA ARG A 3 -0.81 37.29 27.91
C ARG A 3 -0.39 36.36 26.76
N LYS A 4 -0.46 36.84 25.51
CA LYS A 4 -0.08 36.10 24.29
C LYS A 4 1.42 35.78 24.23
N TYR A 5 2.29 36.70 24.66
CA TYR A 5 3.73 36.49 24.68
C TYR A 5 4.16 35.47 25.73
N LYS A 6 3.52 35.49 26.91
CA LYS A 6 3.77 34.49 27.96
C LYS A 6 3.38 33.08 27.52
N LYS A 7 2.24 32.91 26.85
CA LYS A 7 1.82 31.59 26.32
C LYS A 7 2.80 31.03 25.28
N LYS A 8 3.34 31.89 24.41
CA LYS A 8 4.31 31.48 23.38
C LYS A 8 5.64 31.03 23.98
N GLN A 9 6.17 31.77 24.95
CA GLN A 9 7.39 31.41 25.68
C GLN A 9 7.26 30.09 26.44
N ILE A 10 6.10 29.84 27.05
CA ILE A 10 5.82 28.58 27.75
C ILE A 10 5.76 27.40 26.77
N ALA A 11 5.16 27.58 25.59
CA ALA A 11 5.13 26.54 24.57
C ALA A 11 6.53 26.25 24.00
N GLU A 12 7.33 27.30 23.73
CA GLU A 12 8.73 27.16 23.29
C GLU A 12 9.59 26.46 24.35
N HIS A 13 9.35 26.71 25.65
CA HIS A 13 10.05 26.02 26.72
C HIS A 13 9.81 24.50 26.71
N TYR A 14 8.56 24.05 26.53
CA TYR A 14 8.25 22.62 26.46
C TYR A 14 8.74 21.96 25.16
N LEU A 15 8.73 22.67 24.04
CA LEU A 15 9.25 22.17 22.75
C LEU A 15 10.77 21.97 22.78
N ASN A 16 11.47 22.77 23.57
CA ASN A 16 12.93 22.69 23.70
C ASN A 16 13.39 21.65 24.74
N ASP A 17 12.47 20.97 25.44
CA ASP A 17 12.81 19.85 26.32
C ASP A 17 12.88 18.56 25.51
N PRO A 18 14.07 18.00 25.25
CA PRO A 18 14.23 16.85 24.38
C PRO A 18 13.48 15.61 24.88
N LYS A 19 13.33 15.47 26.20
CA LYS A 19 12.73 14.29 26.81
C LYS A 19 11.20 14.31 26.65
N LEU A 20 10.59 15.48 26.82
CA LEU A 20 9.14 15.65 26.60
C LEU A 20 8.79 15.42 25.13
N THR A 21 9.62 15.96 24.23
CA THR A 21 9.45 15.82 22.79
C THR A 21 9.59 14.36 22.36
N GLU A 22 10.63 13.65 22.78
CA GLU A 22 10.86 12.23 22.46
C GLU A 22 9.70 11.33 22.96
N MET A 23 9.21 11.57 24.19
CA MET A 23 8.07 10.82 24.73
C MET A 23 6.79 11.04 23.91
N PHE A 24 6.56 12.27 23.46
CA PHE A 24 5.39 12.63 22.67
C PHE A 24 5.47 12.07 21.25
N GLU A 25 6.64 12.16 20.61
CA GLU A 25 6.91 11.56 19.29
C GLU A 25 6.71 10.05 19.32
N LYS A 26 7.28 9.33 20.30
CA LYS A 26 7.06 7.87 20.43
C LYS A 26 5.59 7.48 20.58
N SER A 27 4.79 8.28 21.30
CA SER A 27 3.34 8.02 21.45
C SER A 27 2.57 8.36 20.16
N LEU A 28 3.00 9.37 19.41
CA LEU A 28 2.47 9.65 18.08
C LEU A 28 2.79 8.53 17.11
N ASP A 29 4.04 8.09 17.03
CA ASP A 29 4.49 7.01 16.16
C ASP A 29 3.70 5.74 16.44
N ASN A 30 3.58 5.36 17.72
CA ASN A 30 2.75 4.24 18.14
C ASN A 30 1.28 4.38 17.69
N CYS A 31 0.70 5.59 17.79
CA CYS A 31 -0.66 5.83 17.31
C CYS A 31 -0.76 5.68 15.78
N VAL A 32 0.24 6.14 15.03
CA VAL A 32 0.29 6.04 13.57
C VAL A 32 0.46 4.59 13.13
N GLU A 33 1.44 3.87 13.67
CA GLU A 33 1.75 2.46 13.37
C GLU A 33 0.54 1.55 13.58
N HIS A 34 -0.22 1.77 14.66
CA HIS A 34 -1.37 0.95 15.02
C HIS A 34 -2.70 1.50 14.47
N ASN A 35 -2.66 2.53 13.62
CA ASN A 35 -3.84 3.16 13.02
C ASN A 35 -4.88 3.60 14.09
N ILE A 36 -4.37 4.11 15.20
CA ILE A 36 -5.13 4.58 16.35
C ILE A 36 -5.50 6.05 16.14
N LYS A 37 -6.73 6.42 16.54
CA LYS A 37 -7.16 7.83 16.50
C LYS A 37 -6.33 8.68 17.47
N ILE A 38 -5.57 9.62 16.91
CA ILE A 38 -4.78 10.61 17.65
C ILE A 38 -5.73 11.62 18.32
N SER A 39 -5.59 11.79 19.64
CA SER A 39 -6.33 12.80 20.41
C SER A 39 -5.56 13.23 21.65
N LYS A 40 -5.75 14.48 22.11
CA LYS A 40 -5.10 15.02 23.31
C LYS A 40 -5.27 14.13 24.54
N ASN A 41 -6.48 13.63 24.77
CA ASN A 41 -6.78 12.77 25.92
C ASN A 41 -6.04 11.44 25.88
N ARG A 42 -5.79 10.87 24.69
CA ARG A 42 -5.04 9.64 24.53
C ARG A 42 -3.55 9.87 24.72
N LEU A 43 -2.98 10.86 24.03
CA LEU A 43 -1.57 11.21 24.16
C LEU A 43 -1.21 11.56 25.61
N LYS A 44 -2.10 12.25 26.32
CA LYS A 44 -1.95 12.50 27.77
C LYS A 44 -1.90 11.22 28.61
N LYS A 45 -2.74 10.23 28.30
CA LYS A 45 -2.79 8.95 29.03
C LYS A 45 -1.56 8.08 28.75
N GLU A 46 -1.09 8.05 27.50
CA GLU A 46 0.04 7.23 27.08
C GLU A 46 1.39 7.80 27.53
N THR A 47 1.54 9.12 27.48
CA THR A 47 2.80 9.79 27.86
C THR A 47 2.89 10.16 29.33
N GLY A 48 1.75 10.23 30.05
CA GLY A 48 1.69 10.71 31.44
C GLY A 48 1.97 12.21 31.59
N LEU A 49 2.07 12.95 30.49
CA LEU A 49 2.40 14.37 30.48
C LEU A 49 1.28 15.24 31.07
N LYS A 50 1.65 16.43 31.55
CA LYS A 50 0.71 17.44 32.03
C LYS A 50 -0.09 18.01 30.86
N SER A 51 -1.29 18.49 31.15
CA SER A 51 -2.18 19.03 30.11
C SER A 51 -1.54 20.16 29.30
N ALA A 52 -0.75 21.03 29.96
CA ALA A 52 -0.08 22.15 29.30
C ALA A 52 1.05 21.71 28.36
N GLU A 53 1.76 20.64 28.70
CA GLU A 53 2.82 20.04 27.88
C GLU A 53 2.20 19.39 26.63
N VAL A 54 1.15 18.58 26.83
CA VAL A 54 0.39 17.96 25.73
C VAL A 54 -0.23 19.02 24.83
N ASP A 55 -0.80 20.10 25.37
CA ASP A 55 -1.40 21.16 24.54
C ASP A 55 -0.35 21.87 23.67
N ALA A 56 0.83 22.15 24.21
CA ALA A 56 1.92 22.80 23.47
C ALA A 56 2.44 21.89 22.34
N LEU A 57 2.73 20.63 22.66
CA LEU A 57 3.24 19.64 21.70
C LEU A 57 2.17 19.29 20.66
N TYR A 58 0.91 19.10 21.05
CA TYR A 58 -0.18 18.82 20.12
C TYR A 58 -0.40 19.95 19.11
N HIS A 59 -0.33 21.21 19.55
CA HIS A 59 -0.42 22.35 18.63
C HIS A 59 0.79 22.39 17.68
N HIS A 60 1.97 21.95 18.11
CA HIS A 60 3.13 21.89 17.23
C HIS A 60 3.04 20.77 16.20
N TYR A 61 2.68 19.56 16.62
CA TYR A 61 2.77 18.36 15.78
C TYR A 61 1.47 18.01 15.05
N CYS A 62 0.32 18.21 15.67
CA CYS A 62 -0.96 17.68 15.19
C CYS A 62 -1.88 18.74 14.59
N GLU A 63 -1.67 20.02 14.88
CA GLU A 63 -2.46 21.08 14.25
C GLU A 63 -1.94 21.40 12.84
N ALA A 64 -2.88 21.58 11.91
CA ALA A 64 -2.56 21.82 10.51
C ALA A 64 -1.74 23.11 10.35
N LYS A 65 -0.49 22.95 9.91
CA LYS A 65 0.38 24.05 9.50
C LYS A 65 0.30 24.23 8.00
N SER A 66 0.33 25.48 7.54
CA SER A 66 0.50 25.78 6.12
C SER A 66 1.94 25.43 5.71
N ALA A 67 2.14 24.30 5.04
CA ALA A 67 3.40 23.94 4.42
C ALA A 67 3.37 24.29 2.92
N ARG A 68 4.47 24.83 2.38
CA ARG A 68 4.66 25.02 0.93
C ARG A 68 5.58 23.93 0.42
N MET A 69 5.06 23.08 -0.46
CA MET A 69 5.85 22.09 -1.19
C MET A 69 6.10 22.61 -2.60
N GLU A 70 7.36 22.60 -3.04
CA GLU A 70 7.74 22.95 -4.40
C GLU A 70 8.15 21.68 -5.15
N MET A 71 7.63 21.51 -6.36
CA MET A 71 7.89 20.33 -7.18
C MET A 71 8.24 20.76 -8.60
N ASN A 72 9.37 20.26 -9.08
CA ASN A 72 9.79 20.44 -10.46
C ASN A 72 8.91 19.58 -11.37
N CYS A 73 8.44 20.16 -12.48
CA CYS A 73 7.61 19.47 -13.46
C CYS A 73 7.84 20.06 -14.85
N THR A 74 7.48 19.29 -15.88
CA THR A 74 7.51 19.81 -17.25
C THR A 74 6.33 20.74 -17.51
N LEU A 75 6.41 21.56 -18.57
CA LEU A 75 5.27 22.38 -19.00
C LEU A 75 4.06 21.51 -19.43
N LEU A 76 4.31 20.30 -19.93
CA LEU A 76 3.26 19.35 -20.29
C LEU A 76 2.54 18.84 -19.04
N ASP A 77 3.27 18.43 -18.01
CA ASP A 77 2.70 17.96 -16.73
C ASP A 77 1.80 19.03 -16.12
N LYS A 78 2.27 20.29 -16.10
CA LYS A 78 1.49 21.43 -15.61
C LYS A 78 0.16 21.59 -16.36
N LYS A 79 0.15 21.41 -17.69
CA LYS A 79 -1.10 21.46 -18.48
C LYS A 79 -2.02 20.29 -18.16
N ILE A 80 -1.48 19.08 -18.04
CA ILE A 80 -2.25 17.87 -17.70
C ILE A 80 -2.89 18.01 -16.32
N TRP A 81 -2.14 18.47 -15.32
CA TRP A 81 -2.66 18.64 -13.95
C TRP A 81 -3.74 19.70 -13.87
N LYS A 82 -3.57 20.83 -14.57
CA LYS A 82 -4.61 21.85 -14.66
C LYS A 82 -5.90 21.30 -15.26
N HIS A 83 -5.81 20.60 -16.39
CA HIS A 83 -6.98 20.00 -17.04
C HIS A 83 -7.70 18.98 -16.14
N LYS A 84 -6.93 18.15 -15.42
CA LYS A 84 -7.49 17.20 -14.44
C LYS A 84 -8.17 17.93 -13.28
N ALA A 85 -7.58 19.02 -12.79
CA ALA A 85 -8.11 19.84 -11.71
C ALA A 85 -9.43 20.51 -12.10
N GLU A 86 -9.48 21.12 -13.28
CA GLU A 86 -10.70 21.73 -13.83
C GLU A 86 -11.83 20.71 -13.99
N LYS A 87 -11.56 19.54 -14.58
CA LYS A 87 -12.56 18.47 -14.70
C LYS A 87 -13.10 17.97 -13.36
N ALA A 88 -12.29 18.03 -12.31
CA ALA A 88 -12.68 17.61 -10.97
C ALA A 88 -13.31 18.74 -10.13
N GLY A 89 -13.42 19.97 -10.66
CA GLY A 89 -13.87 21.13 -9.90
C GLY A 89 -12.92 21.51 -8.74
N LYS A 90 -11.62 21.23 -8.89
CA LYS A 90 -10.59 21.42 -7.86
C LYS A 90 -9.44 22.28 -8.36
N THR A 91 -8.62 22.75 -7.43
CA THR A 91 -7.32 23.36 -7.74
C THR A 91 -6.24 22.28 -7.89
N VAL A 92 -5.15 22.61 -8.59
CA VAL A 92 -3.98 21.72 -8.70
C VAL A 92 -3.44 21.35 -7.32
N SER A 93 -3.38 22.30 -6.39
CA SER A 93 -2.93 22.05 -5.00
C SER A 93 -3.78 21.01 -4.28
N GLN A 94 -5.11 21.11 -4.41
CA GLN A 94 -6.04 20.14 -3.83
C GLN A 94 -5.86 18.74 -4.43
N ILE A 95 -5.73 18.63 -5.75
CA ILE A 95 -5.47 17.33 -6.39
C ILE A 95 -4.13 16.76 -5.93
N THR A 96 -3.08 17.56 -5.85
CA THR A 96 -1.76 17.08 -5.40
C THR A 96 -1.82 16.60 -3.95
N SER A 97 -2.44 17.38 -3.05
CA SER A 97 -2.62 16.99 -1.64
C SER A 97 -3.44 15.71 -1.49
N GLU A 98 -4.57 15.59 -2.22
CA GLU A 98 -5.36 14.36 -2.20
C GLU A 98 -4.61 13.17 -2.78
N SER A 99 -3.79 13.39 -3.81
CA SER A 99 -2.95 12.34 -4.40
C SER A 99 -1.96 11.83 -3.36
N LEU A 100 -1.30 12.70 -2.59
CA LEU A 100 -0.37 12.28 -1.52
C LEU A 100 -1.06 11.40 -0.46
N HIS A 101 -2.33 11.66 -0.14
CA HIS A 101 -3.08 10.84 0.82
C HIS A 101 -3.67 9.54 0.23
N LYS A 102 -3.94 9.52 -1.09
CA LYS A 102 -4.64 8.41 -1.76
C LYS A 102 -3.74 7.59 -2.68
N THR A 103 -2.42 7.86 -2.71
CA THR A 103 -1.51 7.14 -3.60
C THR A 103 -1.46 5.68 -3.22
N GLN A 104 -1.93 4.82 -4.12
CA GLN A 104 -1.61 3.40 -4.08
C GLN A 104 -0.24 3.23 -4.71
N ILE A 105 0.75 2.86 -3.90
CA ILE A 105 2.08 2.51 -4.39
C ILE A 105 1.97 1.08 -4.95
N ILE A 106 1.89 0.98 -6.27
CA ILE A 106 1.90 -0.31 -6.97
C ILE A 106 3.37 -0.69 -7.16
N VAL A 107 3.88 -1.54 -6.28
CA VAL A 107 5.22 -2.12 -6.43
C VAL A 107 5.14 -3.25 -7.44
N PRO A 108 5.90 -3.21 -8.55
CA PRO A 108 5.89 -4.28 -9.53
C PRO A 108 6.45 -5.58 -8.92
N PHE A 109 5.91 -6.73 -9.33
CA PHE A 109 6.53 -8.02 -9.02
C PHE A 109 7.97 -8.05 -9.55
N THR A 110 8.85 -8.69 -8.79
CA THR A 110 10.24 -8.96 -9.20
C THR A 110 10.27 -9.68 -10.52
N GLU A 111 11.41 -9.60 -11.20
CA GLU A 111 11.61 -10.40 -12.41
C GLU A 111 11.44 -11.90 -12.15
N LEU A 112 11.83 -12.38 -10.96
CA LEU A 112 11.69 -13.78 -10.58
C LEU A 112 10.21 -14.19 -10.46
N THR A 113 9.42 -13.47 -9.66
CA THR A 113 7.97 -13.73 -9.52
C THR A 113 7.23 -13.55 -10.83
N ARG A 114 7.64 -12.57 -11.66
CA ARG A 114 7.07 -12.37 -12.99
C ARG A 114 7.35 -13.55 -13.91
N LYS A 115 8.58 -14.07 -13.92
CA LYS A 115 8.94 -15.27 -14.71
C LYS A 115 8.17 -16.50 -14.23
N GLU A 116 8.04 -16.69 -12.92
CA GLU A 116 7.27 -17.81 -12.36
C GLU A 116 5.77 -17.71 -12.70
N MET A 117 5.15 -16.53 -12.56
CA MET A 117 3.75 -16.30 -12.96
C MET A 117 3.56 -16.51 -14.47
N LEU A 118 4.48 -16.04 -15.31
CA LEU A 118 4.42 -16.27 -16.75
C LEU A 118 4.57 -17.76 -17.10
N GLY A 119 5.44 -18.49 -16.41
CA GLY A 119 5.58 -19.94 -16.56
C GLY A 119 4.27 -20.68 -16.29
N VAL A 120 3.64 -20.36 -15.15
CA VAL A 120 2.31 -20.88 -14.76
C VAL A 120 1.23 -20.54 -15.79
N ILE A 121 1.18 -19.30 -16.28
CA ILE A 121 0.19 -18.89 -17.29
C ILE A 121 0.38 -19.70 -18.58
N ASN A 122 1.63 -19.89 -19.01
CA ASN A 122 1.94 -20.67 -20.21
C ASN A 122 1.59 -22.15 -20.04
N GLU A 123 1.82 -22.74 -18.87
CA GLU A 123 1.39 -24.09 -18.52
C GLU A 123 -0.14 -24.23 -18.63
N ARG A 124 -0.90 -23.24 -18.11
CA ARG A 124 -2.36 -23.19 -18.22
C ARG A 124 -2.88 -23.08 -19.65
N VAL A 125 -2.25 -22.25 -20.47
CA VAL A 125 -2.60 -22.13 -21.90
C VAL A 125 -2.33 -23.44 -22.64
N ARG A 126 -1.20 -24.08 -22.36
CA ARG A 126 -0.84 -25.37 -22.96
C ARG A 126 -1.83 -26.47 -22.55
N PHE A 127 -2.21 -26.52 -21.27
CA PHE A 127 -3.21 -27.45 -20.76
C PHE A 127 -4.57 -27.31 -21.46
N ASN A 128 -5.10 -26.09 -21.53
CA ASN A 128 -6.38 -25.81 -22.20
C ASN A 128 -6.34 -26.19 -23.68
N THR A 129 -5.19 -26.00 -24.33
CA THR A 129 -5.00 -26.39 -25.73
C THR A 129 -5.08 -27.90 -25.90
N LEU A 130 -4.39 -28.67 -25.05
CA LEU A 130 -4.42 -30.13 -25.08
C LEU A 130 -5.82 -30.67 -24.76
N LEU A 131 -6.49 -30.12 -23.74
CA LEU A 131 -7.85 -30.49 -23.38
C LEU A 131 -8.82 -30.26 -24.54
N ASN A 132 -8.73 -29.12 -25.23
CA ASN A 132 -9.54 -28.84 -26.41
C ASN A 132 -9.26 -29.81 -27.56
N GLN A 133 -8.01 -30.23 -27.75
CA GLN A 133 -7.66 -31.24 -28.76
C GLN A 133 -8.25 -32.60 -28.40
N THR A 134 -8.16 -33.02 -27.14
CA THR A 134 -8.73 -34.27 -26.65
C THR A 134 -10.25 -34.28 -26.77
N VAL A 135 -10.93 -33.18 -26.41
CA VAL A 135 -12.39 -33.04 -26.58
C VAL A 135 -12.79 -33.17 -28.05
N LYS A 136 -12.06 -32.52 -28.97
CA LYS A 136 -12.31 -32.65 -30.42
C LYS A 136 -12.10 -34.10 -30.87
N TRP A 137 -11.04 -34.76 -30.42
CA TRP A 137 -10.74 -36.15 -30.77
C TRP A 137 -11.82 -37.12 -30.28
N CYS A 138 -12.28 -36.99 -29.03
CA CYS A 138 -13.38 -37.80 -28.47
C CYS A 138 -14.69 -37.61 -29.24
N ASN A 139 -14.98 -36.38 -29.68
CA ASN A 139 -16.17 -36.10 -30.50
C ASN A 139 -16.10 -36.77 -31.88
N THR A 140 -14.89 -37.00 -32.40
CA THR A 140 -14.65 -37.70 -33.67
C THR A 140 -14.70 -39.22 -33.53
N HIS A 141 -14.22 -39.80 -32.42
CA HIS A 141 -14.04 -41.24 -32.23
C HIS A 141 -15.01 -41.81 -31.17
N LYS A 142 -16.31 -41.75 -31.44
CA LYS A 142 -17.43 -42.03 -30.50
C LYS A 142 -17.58 -43.49 -30.01
N SER A 143 -16.64 -44.40 -30.27
CA SER A 143 -16.74 -45.82 -29.88
C SER A 143 -16.31 -46.07 -28.43
N GLY A 144 -17.18 -46.74 -27.67
CA GLY A 144 -17.35 -46.58 -26.23
C GLY A 144 -16.27 -47.09 -25.27
N ALA A 145 -15.15 -47.68 -25.72
CA ALA A 145 -14.08 -48.13 -24.81
C ALA A 145 -12.92 -47.11 -24.74
N GLU A 146 -12.48 -46.59 -25.89
CA GLU A 146 -11.38 -45.63 -25.99
C GLU A 146 -11.78 -44.26 -25.41
N ALA A 147 -13.04 -43.85 -25.61
CA ALA A 147 -13.57 -42.64 -25.02
C ALA A 147 -13.57 -42.67 -23.48
N ILE A 148 -13.82 -43.84 -22.87
CA ILE A 148 -13.81 -44.00 -21.41
C ILE A 148 -12.37 -43.90 -20.88
N GLN A 149 -11.40 -44.56 -21.52
CA GLN A 149 -9.99 -44.49 -21.15
C GLN A 149 -9.48 -43.04 -21.16
N ILE A 150 -9.84 -42.28 -22.20
CA ILE A 150 -9.43 -40.88 -22.36
C ILE A 150 -10.10 -39.96 -21.34
N LEU A 151 -11.38 -40.19 -21.03
CA LEU A 151 -12.05 -39.45 -19.94
C LEU A 151 -11.38 -39.72 -18.59
N LEU A 152 -10.87 -40.93 -18.37
CA LEU A 152 -10.16 -41.32 -17.16
C LEU A 152 -8.79 -40.60 -17.06
N GLU A 153 -8.03 -40.54 -18.16
CA GLU A 153 -6.78 -39.78 -18.23
C GLU A 153 -7.01 -38.26 -18.08
N LEU A 154 -8.07 -37.71 -18.69
CA LEU A 154 -8.47 -36.32 -18.49
C LEU A 154 -8.81 -36.01 -17.03
N ASN A 155 -9.44 -36.95 -16.32
CA ASN A 155 -9.75 -36.77 -14.90
C ASN A 155 -8.48 -36.81 -14.02
N GLN A 156 -7.50 -37.67 -14.36
CA GLN A 156 -6.20 -37.67 -13.69
C GLN A 156 -5.42 -36.38 -13.93
N LEU A 157 -5.45 -35.86 -15.16
CA LEU A 157 -4.87 -34.56 -15.51
C LEU A 157 -5.57 -33.40 -14.79
N ASN A 158 -6.90 -33.46 -14.62
CA ASN A 158 -7.65 -32.46 -13.85
C ASN A 158 -7.25 -32.45 -12.37
N LYS A 159 -6.99 -33.62 -11.76
CA LYS A 159 -6.46 -33.71 -10.39
C LYS A 159 -5.04 -33.16 -10.25
N ALA A 160 -4.18 -33.38 -11.25
CA ALA A 160 -2.86 -32.74 -11.28
C ALA A 160 -2.97 -31.20 -11.45
N PHE A 161 -4.04 -30.73 -12.08
CA PHE A 161 -4.32 -29.31 -12.28
C PHE A 161 -4.77 -28.59 -11.00
N GLU A 162 -5.48 -29.26 -10.08
CA GLU A 162 -5.80 -28.70 -8.75
C GLU A 162 -4.52 -28.32 -7.96
N GLN A 163 -3.43 -29.07 -8.14
CA GLN A 163 -2.12 -28.75 -7.54
C GLN A 163 -1.47 -27.52 -8.18
N HIS A 164 -1.76 -27.24 -9.45
CA HIS A 164 -1.28 -26.06 -10.15
C HIS A 164 -1.96 -24.78 -9.64
N ASP A 165 -3.27 -24.82 -9.38
CA ASP A 165 -4.00 -23.69 -8.76
C ASP A 165 -3.50 -23.40 -7.33
N LEU A 166 -3.17 -24.44 -6.56
CA LEU A 166 -2.51 -24.28 -5.26
C LEU A 166 -1.12 -23.62 -5.38
N ARG A 167 -0.37 -23.93 -6.44
CA ARG A 167 0.93 -23.30 -6.71
C ARG A 167 0.77 -21.81 -7.05
N VAL A 168 -0.26 -21.44 -7.82
CA VAL A 168 -0.61 -20.02 -8.06
C VAL A 168 -0.96 -19.30 -6.78
N MET A 169 -1.81 -19.92 -5.97
CA MET A 169 -2.19 -19.37 -4.66
C MET A 169 -0.97 -19.19 -3.75
N ASN A 170 -0.01 -20.11 -3.79
CA ASN A 170 1.24 -20.01 -3.02
C ASN A 170 2.17 -18.88 -3.53
N ILE A 171 2.32 -18.73 -4.85
CA ILE A 171 3.10 -17.63 -5.45
C ILE A 171 2.46 -16.28 -5.10
N LEU A 172 1.13 -16.18 -5.14
CA LEU A 172 0.40 -14.96 -4.78
C LEU A 172 0.37 -14.69 -3.26
N ALA A 173 0.38 -15.75 -2.43
CA ALA A 173 0.41 -15.63 -0.98
C ALA A 173 1.79 -15.20 -0.46
N LYS A 174 2.87 -15.57 -1.17
CA LYS A 174 4.26 -15.22 -0.83
C LYS A 174 5.09 -14.88 -2.08
N PRO A 175 4.79 -13.78 -2.79
CA PRO A 175 5.57 -13.38 -3.95
C PRO A 175 6.99 -13.05 -3.54
N HIS A 176 7.97 -13.45 -4.34
CA HIS A 176 9.33 -12.92 -4.22
C HIS A 176 9.28 -11.44 -4.60
N VAL A 177 9.62 -10.59 -3.64
CA VAL A 177 9.66 -9.15 -3.78
C VAL A 177 11.09 -8.71 -3.47
N ASP A 178 11.70 -7.88 -4.35
CA ASP A 178 13.11 -7.44 -4.19
C ASP A 178 13.28 -6.68 -2.88
N HIS A 179 12.17 -6.18 -2.35
CA HIS A 179 12.01 -5.68 -1.01
C HIS A 179 10.68 -6.21 -0.47
N TYR A 180 10.65 -6.81 0.74
CA TYR A 180 9.45 -7.33 1.40
C TYR A 180 8.46 -6.22 1.80
N TYR A 181 7.86 -5.55 0.81
CA TYR A 181 6.74 -4.65 1.05
C TYR A 181 5.44 -5.40 0.80
N ARG A 182 4.80 -5.81 1.89
CA ARG A 182 3.33 -5.96 1.93
C ARG A 182 2.71 -4.68 1.37
N VAL A 183 1.42 -4.70 1.03
CA VAL A 183 0.62 -3.46 0.98
C VAL A 183 0.69 -2.83 2.37
N VAL A 184 1.75 -2.08 2.61
CA VAL A 184 1.94 -1.23 3.77
C VAL A 184 1.31 0.08 3.30
N LYS A 185 0.35 0.60 4.08
CA LYS A 185 0.08 2.03 4.04
C LYS A 185 1.42 2.68 4.37
N VAL A 186 2.19 3.04 3.35
CA VAL A 186 3.51 3.63 3.54
C VAL A 186 3.27 4.93 4.27
N ASP A 187 3.77 4.99 5.50
CA ASP A 187 3.80 6.21 6.27
C ASP A 187 4.69 7.20 5.50
N PRO A 188 4.17 8.37 5.07
CA PRO A 188 4.93 9.35 4.32
C PRO A 188 6.17 9.91 5.06
N LEU A 189 6.45 9.47 6.29
CA LEU A 189 7.55 9.93 7.13
C LEU A 189 8.69 8.91 7.35
N SER A 190 8.64 7.67 6.84
CA SER A 190 9.77 6.73 7.00
C SER A 190 10.87 6.97 5.96
N VAL A 191 12.00 7.56 6.40
CA VAL A 191 13.17 7.89 5.55
C VAL A 191 14.16 6.72 5.42
N GLU A 192 13.98 5.63 6.19
CA GLU A 192 14.86 4.46 6.16
C GLU A 192 14.64 3.54 4.93
N ALA A 193 13.59 3.79 4.13
CA ALA A 193 13.33 3.06 2.89
C ALA A 193 13.95 3.72 1.63
N TRP A 194 14.80 4.75 1.81
CA TRP A 194 15.41 5.53 0.73
C TRP A 194 16.93 5.30 0.58
N GLN A 195 17.48 4.27 1.23
CA GLN A 195 18.83 3.75 0.98
C GLN A 195 18.74 2.39 0.29
#